data_AF-A0A0D6KUD9-F1
#
_entry.id   AF-A0A0D6KUD9-F1
#
_cell.length_a   1.000
_cell.length_b   1.000
_cell.length_c   1.000
_cell.angle_alpha   90.00
_cell.angle_beta   90.00
_cell.angle_gamma   90.00
#
_symmetry.space_group_name_H-M   'P 1'
#
loop_
_entity.id
_entity.type
_entity.pdbx_description
1 polymer ?
#
loop_
_entity_poly.entity_id
_entity_poly.type
_entity_poly.pdbx_seq_one_letter_code
_entity_poly.pdbx_strand_id
1 'polypeptide(L)'
;MDIDRELTLEEKSTNAETWQHIFLVQKLLAKMQVELMKRQFTHDQSKLRSPEVEAFTEVTHKLKGLTYGSLEYQENLREIKSALKHHYSVNRHHPEFFKNGIEGMNLIDLMELLCDWYAASKRHDDGDIHKSIEISVERFGLSPQLVAILNNTIPLMEDMFEGLHTQADI
;
A
#
# COMPACT_ATOMS: atom_id res chain seq x y z
N MET A 1 -42.14 -2.37 -7.20
CA MET A 1 -42.24 -1.50 -6.01
C MET A 1 -42.34 -0.10 -6.54
N ASP A 2 -43.40 0.64 -6.23
CA ASP A 2 -43.54 2.02 -6.71
C ASP A 2 -42.57 2.89 -5.90
N ILE A 3 -41.47 3.27 -6.54
CA ILE A 3 -40.35 4.00 -5.93
C ILE A 3 -40.69 5.49 -5.73
N ASP A 4 -41.78 5.97 -6.34
CA ASP A 4 -42.14 7.38 -6.42
C ASP A 4 -43.33 7.75 -5.50
N ARG A 5 -43.71 6.86 -4.58
CA ARG A 5 -44.74 7.20 -3.59
C ARG A 5 -44.25 8.29 -2.63
N GLU A 6 -45.17 9.13 -2.17
CA GLU A 6 -44.85 10.08 -1.11
C GLU A 6 -44.53 9.35 0.21
N LEU A 7 -43.46 9.80 0.87
CA LEU A 7 -43.07 9.30 2.19
C LEU A 7 -43.96 9.90 3.29
N THR A 8 -44.28 9.08 4.30
CA THR A 8 -44.93 9.55 5.52
C THR A 8 -44.00 10.47 6.32
N LEU A 9 -44.54 11.21 7.30
CA LEU A 9 -43.72 12.07 8.16
C LEU A 9 -42.70 11.25 8.99
N GLU A 10 -43.11 10.09 9.47
CA GLU A 10 -42.24 9.17 10.21
C GLU A 10 -41.10 8.66 9.31
N GLU A 11 -41.40 8.26 8.08
CA GLU A 11 -40.38 7.86 7.10
C GLU A 11 -39.42 9.00 6.75
N LYS A 12 -39.93 10.24 6.59
CA LYS A 12 -39.09 11.43 6.38
C LYS A 12 -38.16 11.69 7.57
N SER A 13 -38.65 11.51 8.81
CA SER A 13 -37.84 11.65 10.02
C SER A 13 -36.75 10.58 10.11
N THR A 14 -37.09 9.31 9.90
CA THR A 14 -36.12 8.20 9.86
C THR A 14 -35.08 8.39 8.75
N ASN A 15 -35.49 8.92 7.59
CA ASN A 15 -34.57 9.27 6.52
C ASN A 15 -33.58 10.37 6.93
N ALA A 16 -33.98 11.32 7.77
CA ALA A 16 -33.07 12.37 8.25
C ALA A 16 -31.97 11.79 9.13
N GLU A 17 -32.29 10.87 10.06
CA GLU A 17 -31.30 10.16 10.89
C GLU A 17 -30.39 9.28 10.03
N THR A 18 -30.97 8.52 9.10
CA THR A 18 -30.22 7.69 8.14
C THR A 18 -29.27 8.56 7.30
N TRP A 19 -29.72 9.72 6.84
CA TRP A 19 -28.90 10.66 6.09
C TRP A 19 -27.73 11.20 6.92
N GLN A 20 -27.92 11.49 8.20
CA GLN A 20 -26.84 11.92 9.09
C GLN A 20 -25.76 10.84 9.22
N HIS A 21 -26.15 9.56 9.32
CA HIS A 21 -25.20 8.44 9.33
C HIS A 21 -24.43 8.33 7.99
N ILE A 22 -25.14 8.36 6.87
CA ILE A 22 -24.53 8.35 5.51
C ILE A 22 -23.53 9.51 5.38
N PHE A 23 -23.93 10.71 5.79
CA PHE A 23 -23.08 11.89 5.71
C PHE A 23 -21.83 11.76 6.60
N LEU A 24 -21.95 11.15 7.78
CA LEU A 24 -20.79 10.86 8.63
C LEU A 24 -19.82 9.89 7.96
N VAL A 25 -20.33 8.80 7.37
CA VAL A 25 -19.50 7.83 6.63
C VAL A 25 -18.78 8.52 5.47
N GLN A 26 -19.48 9.34 4.68
CA GLN A 26 -18.87 10.11 3.59
C GLN A 26 -17.72 11.00 4.08
N LYS A 27 -17.91 11.71 5.20
CA LYS A 27 -16.86 12.54 5.81
C LYS A 27 -15.65 11.71 6.27
N LEU A 28 -15.88 10.55 6.88
CA LEU A 28 -14.81 9.67 7.33
C LEU A 28 -14.04 9.06 6.16
N LEU A 29 -14.72 8.67 5.08
CA LEU A 29 -14.08 8.21 3.86
C LEU A 29 -13.22 9.30 3.21
N ALA A 30 -13.72 10.54 3.13
CA ALA A 30 -12.93 11.68 2.66
C ALA A 30 -11.68 11.91 3.54
N LYS A 31 -11.79 11.72 4.85
CA LYS A 31 -10.64 11.77 5.76
C LYS A 31 -9.63 10.65 5.48
N MET A 32 -10.07 9.42 5.16
CA MET A 32 -9.17 8.32 4.79
C MET A 32 -8.45 8.61 3.46
N GLN A 33 -9.13 9.20 2.48
CA GLN A 33 -8.50 9.67 1.23
C GLN A 33 -7.37 10.67 1.50
N VAL A 34 -7.56 11.61 2.45
CA VAL A 34 -6.50 12.54 2.85
C VAL A 34 -5.32 11.82 3.49
N GLU A 35 -5.53 10.78 4.30
CA GLU A 35 -4.43 10.00 4.87
C GLU A 35 -3.66 9.23 3.77
N LEU A 36 -4.35 8.64 2.79
CA LEU A 36 -3.71 8.03 1.61
C LEU A 36 -2.92 9.05 0.78
N MET A 37 -3.50 10.23 0.53
CA MET A 37 -2.84 11.30 -0.22
C MET A 37 -1.54 11.73 0.46
N LYS A 38 -1.50 11.83 1.80
CA LYS A 38 -0.26 12.11 2.52
C LYS A 38 0.79 11.04 2.23
N ARG A 39 0.41 9.74 2.29
CA ARG A 39 1.32 8.63 1.99
C ARG A 39 1.84 8.68 0.57
N GLN A 40 0.99 8.97 -0.40
CA GLN A 40 1.38 9.14 -1.81
C GLN A 40 2.56 10.11 -1.99
N PHE A 41 2.55 11.26 -1.29
CA PHE A 41 3.62 12.26 -1.42
C PHE A 41 4.86 11.94 -0.58
N THR A 42 4.71 11.20 0.51
CA THR A 42 5.79 10.92 1.45
C THR A 42 6.46 9.57 1.25
N HIS A 43 5.81 8.63 0.55
CA HIS A 43 6.25 7.26 0.38
C HIS A 43 7.72 7.23 -0.05
N ASP A 44 8.56 6.64 0.81
CA ASP A 44 9.97 6.40 0.59
C ASP A 44 10.84 7.60 0.20
N GLN A 45 10.36 8.83 0.42
CA GLN A 45 11.12 10.04 0.13
C GLN A 45 12.43 10.13 0.93
N SER A 46 12.52 9.40 2.06
CA SER A 46 13.76 9.30 2.82
C SER A 46 14.90 8.66 2.01
N LYS A 47 14.60 7.80 1.02
CA LYS A 47 15.59 7.19 0.11
C LYS A 47 16.36 8.22 -0.70
N LEU A 48 15.80 9.41 -0.91
CA LEU A 48 16.40 10.48 -1.71
C LEU A 48 17.29 11.43 -0.88
N ARG A 49 17.53 11.11 0.40
CA ARG A 49 18.31 11.94 1.32
C ARG A 49 19.28 11.10 2.15
N SER A 50 20.32 11.72 2.67
CA SER A 50 21.21 11.06 3.63
C SER A 50 20.43 10.70 4.91
N PRO A 51 20.70 9.54 5.53
CA PRO A 51 21.80 8.61 5.22
C PRO A 51 21.44 7.49 4.23
N GLU A 52 20.26 7.54 3.59
CA GLU A 52 19.77 6.45 2.74
C GLU A 52 20.28 6.56 1.30
N VAL A 53 20.34 7.77 0.74
CA VAL A 53 20.61 7.99 -0.69
C VAL A 53 21.96 7.41 -1.13
N GLU A 54 22.99 7.50 -0.29
CA GLU A 54 24.31 6.95 -0.59
C GLU A 54 24.26 5.43 -0.72
N ALA A 55 23.60 4.77 0.25
CA ALA A 55 23.50 3.33 0.32
C ALA A 55 22.63 2.75 -0.81
N PHE A 56 21.47 3.35 -1.08
CA PHE A 56 20.59 2.88 -2.18
C PHE A 56 21.23 3.12 -3.55
N THR A 57 22.00 4.20 -3.75
CA THR A 57 22.76 4.41 -4.99
C THR A 57 23.71 3.25 -5.28
N GLU A 58 24.36 2.71 -4.25
CA GLU A 58 25.31 1.60 -4.38
C GLU A 58 24.66 0.27 -4.77
N VAL A 59 23.45 -0.05 -4.26
CA VAL A 59 22.86 -1.38 -4.45
C VAL A 59 21.67 -1.45 -5.39
N THR A 60 20.92 -0.35 -5.62
CA THR A 60 19.66 -0.42 -6.39
C THR A 60 19.84 -0.98 -7.80
N HIS A 61 20.94 -0.65 -8.48
CA HIS A 61 21.25 -1.18 -9.80
C HIS A 61 21.60 -2.69 -9.77
N LYS A 62 22.23 -3.16 -8.69
CA LYS A 62 22.55 -4.59 -8.47
C LYS A 62 21.27 -5.40 -8.26
N LEU A 63 20.32 -4.86 -7.48
CA LEU A 63 19.08 -5.55 -7.12
C LEU A 63 18.14 -5.80 -8.31
N LYS A 64 18.19 -4.97 -9.36
CA LYS A 64 17.28 -5.08 -10.51
C LYS A 64 17.33 -6.45 -11.19
N GLY A 65 18.52 -7.04 -11.33
CA GLY A 65 18.71 -8.33 -11.99
C GLY A 65 18.53 -9.55 -11.07
N LEU A 66 18.24 -9.35 -9.79
CA LEU A 66 18.14 -10.43 -8.82
C LEU A 66 16.67 -10.80 -8.58
N THR A 67 16.42 -12.10 -8.44
CA THR A 67 15.11 -12.60 -8.02
C THR A 67 14.85 -12.20 -6.57
N TYR A 68 13.68 -11.60 -6.33
CA TYR A 68 13.25 -11.21 -4.99
C TYR A 68 13.28 -12.41 -4.02
N GLY A 69 13.87 -12.22 -2.84
CA GLY A 69 13.99 -13.27 -1.82
C GLY A 69 15.17 -14.24 -2.02
N SER A 70 15.89 -14.19 -3.15
CA SER A 70 17.09 -15.02 -3.37
C SER A 70 18.22 -14.72 -2.36
N LEU A 71 19.17 -15.65 -2.21
CA LEU A 71 20.32 -15.46 -1.32
C LEU A 71 21.16 -14.23 -1.71
N GLU A 72 21.41 -14.02 -3.00
CA GLU A 72 22.17 -12.88 -3.52
C GLU A 72 21.44 -11.56 -3.27
N TYR A 73 20.10 -11.55 -3.40
CA TYR A 73 19.27 -10.40 -3.03
C TYR A 73 19.45 -10.08 -1.53
N GLN A 74 19.37 -11.09 -0.65
CA GLN A 74 19.54 -10.91 0.78
C GLN A 74 20.95 -10.44 1.16
N GLU A 75 21.99 -10.89 0.46
CA GLU A 75 23.37 -10.46 0.68
C GLU A 75 23.56 -8.98 0.36
N ASN A 76 23.05 -8.49 -0.78
CA ASN A 76 23.08 -7.07 -1.13
C ASN A 76 22.34 -6.21 -0.08
N LEU A 77 21.23 -6.69 0.47
CA LEU A 77 20.53 -5.97 1.55
C LEU A 77 21.35 -5.89 2.85
N ARG A 78 22.23 -6.87 3.13
CA ARG A 78 23.11 -6.81 4.31
C ARG A 78 24.14 -5.69 4.19
N GLU A 79 24.61 -5.38 2.98
CA GLU A 79 25.57 -4.29 2.73
C GLU A 79 25.00 -2.94 3.19
N ILE A 80 23.69 -2.72 3.01
CA ILE A 80 23.00 -1.47 3.32
C ILE A 80 22.17 -1.51 4.61
N LYS A 81 22.46 -2.45 5.52
CA LYS A 81 21.66 -2.70 6.72
C LYS A 81 21.39 -1.45 7.57
N SER A 82 22.37 -0.54 7.67
CA SER A 82 22.21 0.70 8.45
C SER A 82 21.19 1.65 7.79
N ALA A 83 21.23 1.79 6.47
CA ALA A 83 20.26 2.59 5.72
C ALA A 83 18.86 1.96 5.79
N LEU A 84 18.75 0.63 5.64
CA LEU A 84 17.46 -0.07 5.79
C LEU A 84 16.88 0.11 7.20
N LYS A 85 17.72 0.08 8.24
CA LYS A 85 17.25 0.35 9.60
C LYS A 85 16.69 1.77 9.76
N HIS A 86 17.36 2.77 9.20
CA HIS A 86 16.85 4.14 9.19
C HIS A 86 15.52 4.20 8.42
N HIS A 87 15.48 3.64 7.22
CA HIS A 87 14.32 3.56 6.35
C HIS A 87 13.09 2.96 7.05
N TYR A 88 13.23 1.80 7.66
CA TYR A 88 12.17 1.13 8.40
C TYR A 88 11.75 1.90 9.66
N SER A 89 12.60 2.76 10.22
CA SER A 89 12.26 3.56 11.40
C SER A 89 11.47 4.83 11.08
N VAL A 90 11.43 5.25 9.81
CA VAL A 90 10.76 6.49 9.37
C VAL A 90 9.62 6.24 8.38
N ASN A 91 9.53 5.04 7.79
CA ASN A 91 8.47 4.65 6.85
C ASN A 91 7.60 3.54 7.45
N ARG A 92 6.40 3.92 7.90
CA ARG A 92 5.51 3.03 8.66
C ARG A 92 4.72 2.03 7.82
N HIS A 93 4.82 2.02 6.50
CA HIS A 93 4.21 0.92 5.74
C HIS A 93 5.02 -0.37 5.85
N HIS A 94 6.28 -0.31 6.29
CA HIS A 94 7.07 -1.51 6.56
C HIS A 94 6.67 -2.17 7.89
N PRO A 95 6.47 -3.50 7.93
CA PRO A 95 6.23 -4.23 9.17
C PRO A 95 7.32 -3.99 10.23
N GLU A 96 8.57 -3.83 9.80
CA GLU A 96 9.74 -3.57 10.66
C GLU A 96 9.66 -2.24 11.43
N PHE A 97 8.80 -1.30 11.03
CA PHE A 97 8.52 -0.08 11.80
C PHE A 97 7.83 -0.41 13.13
N PHE A 98 7.05 -1.48 13.18
CA PHE A 98 6.24 -1.85 14.34
C PHE A 98 6.88 -2.98 15.15
N LYS A 99 6.79 -2.86 16.48
CA LYS A 99 7.22 -3.92 17.40
C LYS A 99 6.45 -5.24 17.20
N ASN A 100 5.18 -5.15 16.79
CA ASN A 100 4.31 -6.30 16.55
C ASN A 100 4.22 -6.68 15.06
N GLY A 101 5.11 -6.16 14.22
CA GLY A 101 5.08 -6.42 12.78
C GLY A 101 3.76 -5.98 12.13
N ILE A 102 3.23 -6.83 11.26
CA ILE A 102 1.96 -6.62 10.54
C ILE A 102 0.78 -6.33 11.49
N GLU A 103 0.74 -6.96 12.67
CA GLU A 103 -0.33 -6.76 13.66
C GLU A 103 -0.30 -5.36 14.31
N GLY A 104 0.77 -4.58 14.09
CA GLY A 104 0.85 -3.19 14.51
C GLY A 104 0.31 -2.19 13.48
N MET A 105 0.03 -2.65 12.25
CA MET A 105 -0.35 -1.81 11.12
C MET A 105 -1.82 -1.43 11.15
N ASN A 106 -2.16 -0.28 10.59
CA ASN A 106 -3.55 0.05 10.24
C ASN A 106 -3.82 -0.24 8.75
N LEU A 107 -5.09 -0.09 8.33
CA LEU A 107 -5.50 -0.35 6.94
C LEU A 107 -4.79 0.55 5.90
N ILE A 108 -4.41 1.78 6.28
CA ILE A 108 -3.70 2.69 5.37
C ILE A 108 -2.25 2.23 5.18
N ASP A 109 -1.61 1.76 6.24
CA ASP A 109 -0.26 1.19 6.17
C ASP A 109 -0.25 -0.08 5.30
N LEU A 110 -1.25 -0.96 5.47
CA LEU A 110 -1.39 -2.18 4.68
C LEU A 110 -1.67 -1.88 3.20
N MET A 111 -2.47 -0.85 2.91
CA MET A 111 -2.73 -0.40 1.54
C MET A 111 -1.44 0.13 0.90
N GLU A 112 -0.69 0.97 1.60
CA GLU A 112 0.60 1.49 1.11
C GLU A 112 1.61 0.36 0.91
N LEU A 113 1.69 -0.61 1.83
CA LEU A 113 2.56 -1.78 1.71
C LEU A 113 2.23 -2.63 0.48
N LEU A 114 0.94 -2.86 0.21
CA LEU A 114 0.52 -3.61 -0.98
C LEU A 114 0.87 -2.84 -2.26
N CYS A 115 0.68 -1.51 -2.29
CA CYS A 115 1.11 -0.66 -3.40
C CYS A 115 2.64 -0.72 -3.62
N ASP A 116 3.43 -0.69 -2.55
CA ASP A 116 4.89 -0.84 -2.63
C ASP A 116 5.27 -2.19 -3.23
N TRP A 117 4.69 -3.29 -2.75
CA TRP A 117 4.95 -4.63 -3.28
C TRP A 117 4.55 -4.77 -4.74
N TYR A 118 3.40 -4.21 -5.14
CA TYR A 118 2.94 -4.22 -6.52
C TYR A 118 3.90 -3.41 -7.43
N ALA A 119 4.32 -2.22 -7.00
CA ALA A 119 5.27 -1.40 -7.75
C ALA A 119 6.66 -2.06 -7.81
N ALA A 120 7.10 -2.69 -6.73
CA ALA A 120 8.35 -3.43 -6.67
C ALA A 120 8.35 -4.64 -7.62
N SER A 121 7.23 -5.38 -7.72
CA SER A 121 7.13 -6.50 -8.65
C SER A 121 7.23 -6.04 -10.12
N LYS A 122 6.88 -4.79 -10.45
CA LYS A 122 7.05 -4.25 -11.81
C LYS A 122 8.52 -3.89 -12.16
N ARG A 123 9.44 -3.91 -11.20
CA ARG A 123 10.86 -3.56 -11.41
C ARG A 123 11.75 -4.74 -11.78
N HIS A 124 11.26 -5.96 -11.61
CA HIS A 124 11.96 -7.20 -11.91
C HIS A 124 11.42 -7.81 -13.20
N ASP A 125 12.29 -8.37 -14.04
CA ASP A 125 11.91 -8.95 -15.33
C ASP A 125 10.95 -10.16 -15.17
N ASP A 126 11.01 -10.85 -14.03
CA ASP A 126 10.18 -12.01 -13.66
C ASP A 126 9.18 -11.70 -12.53
N GLY A 127 8.97 -10.41 -12.23
CA GLY A 127 8.24 -10.00 -11.05
C GLY A 127 6.75 -10.34 -11.10
N ASP A 128 6.27 -10.87 -9.98
CA ASP A 128 4.90 -11.36 -9.81
C ASP A 128 4.43 -10.99 -8.39
N ILE A 129 3.34 -10.23 -8.30
CA ILE A 129 2.78 -9.79 -7.03
C ILE A 129 2.27 -10.96 -6.18
N HIS A 130 1.73 -12.01 -6.78
CA HIS A 130 1.25 -13.17 -6.04
C HIS A 130 2.43 -13.93 -5.40
N LYS A 131 3.52 -14.13 -6.15
CA LYS A 131 4.76 -14.69 -5.57
C LYS A 131 5.36 -13.79 -4.49
N SER A 132 5.27 -12.47 -4.67
CA SER A 132 5.75 -11.51 -3.66
C SER A 132 4.95 -11.63 -2.36
N ILE A 133 3.64 -11.87 -2.44
CA ILE A 133 2.81 -12.17 -1.29
C ILE A 133 3.18 -13.50 -0.67
N GLU A 134 3.37 -14.57 -1.45
CA GLU A 134 3.80 -15.90 -0.95
C GLU A 134 5.10 -15.81 -0.13
N ILE A 135 6.12 -15.14 -0.66
CA ILE A 135 7.38 -14.90 0.05
C ILE A 135 7.14 -14.06 1.33
N SER A 136 6.23 -13.09 1.26
CA SER A 136 5.89 -12.21 2.38
C SER A 136 5.10 -12.92 3.48
N VAL A 137 4.35 -13.99 3.17
CA VAL A 137 3.68 -14.85 4.17
C VAL A 137 4.72 -15.41 5.13
N GLU A 138 5.77 -16.03 4.60
CA GLU A 138 6.84 -16.61 5.44
C GLU A 138 7.64 -15.53 6.16
N ARG A 139 7.94 -14.43 5.46
CA ARG A 139 8.76 -13.34 6.02
C ARG A 139 8.09 -12.58 7.16
N PHE A 140 6.78 -12.33 7.05
CA PHE A 140 6.06 -11.45 7.97
C PHE A 140 4.95 -12.15 8.76
N GLY A 141 4.75 -13.46 8.56
CA GLY A 141 3.75 -14.23 9.29
C GLY A 141 2.31 -13.85 8.95
N LEU A 142 2.03 -13.60 7.67
CA LEU A 142 0.69 -13.16 7.24
C LEU A 142 -0.35 -14.26 7.48
N SER A 143 -1.49 -13.89 8.08
CA SER A 143 -2.59 -14.83 8.28
C SER A 143 -3.26 -15.18 6.94
N PRO A 144 -3.85 -16.39 6.80
CA PRO A 144 -4.59 -16.75 5.59
C PRO A 144 -5.71 -15.77 5.22
N GLN A 145 -6.36 -15.18 6.23
CA GLN A 145 -7.40 -14.16 6.01
C GLN A 145 -6.81 -12.89 5.40
N LEU A 146 -5.68 -12.39 5.91
CA LEU A 146 -5.03 -11.21 5.36
C LEU A 146 -4.57 -11.47 3.92
N VAL A 147 -3.98 -12.63 3.65
CA VAL A 147 -3.58 -13.03 2.28
C VAL A 147 -4.76 -13.00 1.32
N ALA A 148 -5.92 -13.52 1.72
CA ALA A 148 -7.13 -13.49 0.90
C ALA A 148 -7.59 -12.04 0.62
N ILE A 149 -7.56 -11.15 1.62
CA ILE A 149 -7.91 -9.74 1.46
C ILE A 149 -6.95 -9.03 0.50
N LEU A 150 -5.64 -9.26 0.63
CA LEU A 150 -4.63 -8.69 -0.28
C LEU A 150 -4.89 -9.18 -1.72
N ASN A 151 -5.08 -10.48 -1.93
CA ASN A 151 -5.36 -11.04 -3.25
C ASN A 151 -6.67 -10.50 -3.87
N ASN A 152 -7.71 -10.29 -3.08
CA ASN A 152 -8.96 -9.68 -3.55
C ASN A 152 -8.80 -8.20 -3.93
N THR A 153 -7.76 -7.54 -3.41
CA THR A 153 -7.49 -6.12 -3.65
C THR A 153 -6.67 -5.92 -4.93
N ILE A 154 -5.78 -6.86 -5.28
CA ILE A 154 -4.88 -6.77 -6.45
C ILE A 154 -5.62 -6.43 -7.76
N PRO A 155 -6.79 -7.00 -8.10
CA PRO A 155 -7.51 -6.65 -9.33
C PRO A 155 -7.93 -5.19 -9.42
N LEU A 156 -7.98 -4.46 -8.30
CA LEU A 156 -8.31 -3.03 -8.26
C LEU A 156 -7.10 -2.12 -8.53
N MET A 157 -5.89 -2.70 -8.58
CA MET A 157 -4.62 -1.97 -8.69
C MET A 157 -4.07 -1.95 -10.11
N GLU A 158 -4.89 -2.29 -11.12
CA GLU A 158 -4.54 -2.01 -12.50
C GLU A 158 -4.22 -0.51 -12.63
N ASP A 159 -3.03 -0.20 -13.12
CA ASP A 159 -2.61 1.18 -13.32
C ASP A 159 -3.37 1.73 -14.52
N MET A 160 -4.54 2.30 -14.24
CA MET A 160 -5.37 2.96 -15.26
C MET A 160 -4.71 4.21 -15.85
N PHE A 161 -3.58 4.64 -15.29
CA PHE A 161 -2.76 5.73 -15.83
C PHE A 161 -1.57 5.21 -16.67
N GLU A 162 -1.37 3.90 -16.75
CA GLU A 162 -0.33 3.29 -17.57
C GLU A 162 -0.56 3.67 -19.05
N GLY A 163 0.43 4.31 -19.66
CA GLY A 163 0.35 4.78 -21.04
C GLY A 163 -0.31 6.16 -21.23
N LEU A 164 -0.75 6.82 -20.15
CA LEU A 164 -1.17 8.22 -20.22
C LEU A 164 0.08 9.12 -20.15
N HIS A 165 0.42 9.79 -21.24
CA HIS A 165 1.62 10.63 -21.36
C HIS A 165 1.29 12.11 -21.54
N THR A 166 0.06 12.40 -21.97
CA THR A 166 -0.41 13.72 -22.35
C THR A 166 -1.89 13.86 -21.98
N GLN A 167 -2.39 15.11 -21.98
CA GLN A 167 -3.83 15.35 -21.81
C GLN A 167 -4.68 14.80 -22.97
N ALA A 168 -4.07 14.43 -24.10
CA ALA A 168 -4.78 13.81 -25.22
C ALA A 168 -5.05 12.31 -24.99
N ASP A 169 -4.40 11.71 -24.00
CA ASP A 169 -4.59 10.28 -23.67
C ASP A 169 -5.76 10.07 -22.69
N ILE A 170 -6.36 11.15 -22.16
CA ILE A 170 -7.47 11.16 -21.17
C ILE A 170 -8.83 11.30 -21.87
#